data_AF-G3AWE5-F1
#
_entry.id   AF-G3AWE5-F1
#
_cell.length_a   1.000
_cell.length_b   1.000
_cell.length_c   1.000
_cell.angle_alpha   90.00
_cell.angle_beta   90.00
_cell.angle_gamma   90.00
#
_symmetry.space_group_name_H-M   'P 1'
#
loop_
_entity.id
_entity.type
_entity.pdbx_description
1 polymer ?
#
loop_
_entity_poly.entity_id
_entity_poly.type
_entity_poly.pdbx_seq_one_letter_code
_entity_poly.pdbx_strand_id
1 'polypeptide(L)'
;MSNDLYKLQRRSLTPFLSKRVPPIPSEEERTVYPESKANIVSQMFFGWLIPLFNVGYKRTLQPEDMYSLTENTKVEYLAGQFNTFFNHYLPIAKEQHIANKCKDRGETVSTSSVDPDDDLEDFKVPRMMVLWCLFLTCKWTYLGAIVFVTLSGLAQCLTPLLTKALIKYVEMKTLGLEHNTGRGVGLAIGAVIMVMFAALTVNQGFYRGMMTAVLDNFSDFLGLYSRGVDRQPWGLGLDGARCVGVVSRGNWRCFEENVCS
;
A
#
# COMPACT_ATOMS: atom_id res chain seq x y z
N MET A 1 3.66 36.93 -6.92
CA MET A 1 3.63 35.49 -6.59
C MET A 1 4.32 34.59 -7.62
N SER A 2 4.45 34.97 -8.90
CA SER A 2 5.11 34.13 -9.92
C SER A 2 6.64 33.93 -9.75
N ASN A 3 7.35 34.92 -9.20
CA ASN A 3 8.81 34.87 -9.07
C ASN A 3 9.34 33.80 -8.09
N ASP A 4 8.50 33.28 -7.19
CA ASP A 4 8.93 32.28 -6.21
C ASP A 4 8.99 30.86 -6.80
N LEU A 5 8.22 30.57 -7.85
CA LEU A 5 8.11 29.24 -8.46
C LEU A 5 9.44 28.74 -9.05
N TYR A 6 10.26 29.65 -9.58
CA TYR A 6 11.55 29.35 -10.22
C TYR A 6 12.75 29.64 -9.33
N LYS A 7 12.53 29.88 -8.03
CA LYS A 7 13.58 30.27 -7.10
C LYS A 7 14.50 29.08 -6.76
N LEU A 8 15.78 29.25 -7.03
CA LEU A 8 16.82 28.29 -6.62
C LEU A 8 16.95 28.23 -5.11
N GLN A 9 16.91 27.01 -4.58
CA GLN A 9 17.15 26.74 -3.18
C GLN A 9 18.65 26.60 -2.93
N ARG A 10 19.16 27.25 -1.87
CA ARG A 10 20.54 27.08 -1.42
C ARG A 10 20.60 25.93 -0.42
N ARG A 11 21.32 24.87 -0.77
CA ARG A 11 21.53 23.66 0.02
C ARG A 11 23.02 23.29 0.01
N SER A 12 23.42 22.34 0.85
CA SER A 12 24.83 21.99 1.10
C SER A 12 25.64 21.58 -0.15
N LEU A 13 25.02 20.90 -1.11
CA LEU A 13 25.64 20.44 -2.36
C LEU A 13 25.42 21.42 -3.54
N THR A 14 24.67 22.51 -3.34
CA THR A 14 24.45 23.52 -4.38
C THR A 14 25.73 24.05 -5.04
N PRO A 15 26.89 24.19 -4.35
CA PRO A 15 28.15 24.61 -5.00
C PRO A 15 28.64 23.65 -6.09
N PHE A 16 28.34 22.35 -5.96
CA PHE A 16 28.81 21.31 -6.87
C PHE A 16 27.80 20.96 -7.97
N LEU A 17 26.57 21.49 -7.91
CA LEU A 17 25.51 21.22 -8.88
C LEU A 17 25.32 22.38 -9.86
N SER A 18 24.79 22.05 -11.05
CA SER A 18 24.43 23.05 -12.05
C SER A 18 23.36 24.01 -11.52
N LYS A 19 23.61 25.32 -11.70
CA LYS A 19 22.69 26.41 -11.34
C LYS A 19 21.48 26.55 -12.29
N ARG A 20 21.37 25.72 -13.34
CA ARG A 20 20.23 25.77 -14.25
C ARG A 20 18.96 25.28 -13.54
N VAL A 21 17.94 26.13 -13.51
CA VAL A 21 16.60 25.82 -12.97
C VAL A 21 15.83 25.02 -14.03
N PRO A 22 15.35 23.80 -13.69
CA PRO A 22 14.47 23.07 -14.58
C PRO A 22 13.12 23.81 -14.69
N PRO A 23 12.53 23.94 -15.89
CA PRO A 23 11.20 24.51 -16.05
C PRO A 23 10.16 23.65 -15.33
N ILE A 24 8.98 24.21 -15.09
CA ILE A 24 7.82 23.45 -14.60
C ILE A 24 7.17 22.83 -15.83
N PRO A 25 7.00 21.50 -15.89
CA PRO A 25 6.37 20.84 -17.01
C PRO A 25 4.89 21.22 -17.10
N SER A 26 4.38 21.35 -18.32
CA SER A 26 2.93 21.42 -18.55
C SER A 26 2.26 20.06 -18.29
N GLU A 27 0.93 20.03 -18.14
CA GLU A 27 0.21 18.78 -17.87
C GLU A 27 0.41 17.72 -18.97
N GLU A 28 0.52 18.15 -20.22
CA GLU A 28 0.72 17.28 -21.40
C GLU A 28 2.14 16.72 -21.47
N GLU A 29 3.14 17.47 -20.98
CA GLU A 29 4.54 17.05 -20.91
C GLU A 29 4.83 16.15 -19.69
N ARG A 30 3.86 16.00 -18.78
CA ARG A 30 4.04 15.23 -17.54
C ARG A 30 4.25 13.76 -17.86
N THR A 31 5.37 13.24 -17.38
CA THR A 31 5.70 11.83 -17.56
C THR A 31 4.81 10.94 -16.70
N VAL A 32 4.38 9.82 -17.28
CA VAL A 32 3.61 8.79 -16.59
C VAL A 32 4.50 8.09 -15.58
N TYR A 33 3.90 7.70 -14.45
CA TYR A 33 4.54 7.00 -13.36
C TYR A 33 5.50 5.89 -13.84
N PRO A 34 6.83 6.09 -13.71
CA PRO A 34 7.81 5.28 -14.43
C PRO A 34 8.12 3.93 -13.75
N GLU A 35 7.54 3.64 -12.58
CA GLU A 35 7.83 2.40 -11.84
C GLU A 35 7.63 1.15 -12.71
N SER A 36 6.50 1.06 -13.41
CA SER A 36 6.17 -0.11 -14.24
C SER A 36 7.10 -0.26 -15.47
N LYS A 37 7.75 0.83 -15.90
CA LYS A 37 8.67 0.83 -17.06
C LYS A 37 10.15 0.70 -16.67
N ALA A 38 10.48 0.85 -15.39
CA ALA A 38 11.85 0.84 -14.90
C ALA A 38 12.44 -0.58 -14.83
N ASN A 39 13.76 -0.69 -15.04
CA ASN A 39 14.48 -1.96 -14.86
C ASN A 39 14.40 -2.45 -13.41
N ILE A 40 14.50 -3.78 -13.19
CA ILE A 40 14.40 -4.42 -11.87
C ILE A 40 15.36 -3.78 -10.84
N VAL A 41 16.59 -3.45 -11.25
CA VAL A 41 17.57 -2.78 -10.37
C VAL A 41 17.09 -1.36 -10.00
N SER A 42 16.56 -0.62 -10.97
CA SER A 42 16.00 0.72 -10.73
C SER A 42 14.73 0.67 -9.89
N GLN A 43 13.94 -0.41 -9.97
CA GLN A 43 12.80 -0.64 -9.08
C GLN A 43 13.28 -0.95 -7.66
N MET A 44 14.28 -1.84 -7.52
CA MET A 44 14.82 -2.28 -6.23
C MET A 44 15.43 -1.13 -5.42
N PHE A 45 16.16 -0.22 -6.09
CA PHE A 45 16.81 0.92 -5.44
C PHE A 45 16.02 2.24 -5.58
N PHE A 46 14.77 2.19 -6.04
CA PHE A 46 13.95 3.39 -6.30
C PHE A 46 14.65 4.43 -7.20
N GLY A 47 15.50 3.96 -8.13
CA GLY A 47 16.28 4.79 -9.03
C GLY A 47 15.43 5.67 -9.96
N TRP A 48 14.19 5.26 -10.22
CA TRP A 48 13.24 6.03 -11.02
C TRP A 48 12.80 7.35 -10.35
N LEU A 49 13.04 7.49 -9.04
CA LEU A 49 12.71 8.70 -8.26
C LEU A 49 13.85 9.75 -8.26
N ILE A 50 15.07 9.34 -8.60
CA ILE A 50 16.26 10.21 -8.69
C ILE A 50 16.02 11.48 -9.55
N PRO A 51 15.44 11.42 -10.77
CA PRO A 51 15.20 12.62 -11.56
C PRO A 51 14.27 13.62 -10.84
N LEU A 52 13.25 13.15 -10.12
CA LEU A 52 12.35 14.00 -9.35
C LEU A 52 13.09 14.67 -8.17
N PHE A 53 13.92 13.92 -7.45
CA PHE A 53 14.74 14.48 -6.38
C PHE A 53 15.74 15.52 -6.87
N ASN A 54 16.29 15.36 -8.07
CA ASN A 54 17.17 16.36 -8.67
C ASN A 54 16.43 17.68 -8.96
N VAL A 55 15.16 17.63 -9.36
CA VAL A 55 14.31 18.83 -9.51
C VAL A 55 14.05 19.45 -8.15
N GLY A 56 13.60 18.64 -7.18
CA GLY A 56 13.30 19.07 -5.81
C GLY A 56 14.51 19.55 -5.00
N TYR A 57 15.72 19.19 -5.42
CA TYR A 57 16.97 19.71 -4.87
C TYR A 57 17.20 21.17 -5.30
N LYS A 58 16.89 21.48 -6.56
CA LYS A 58 17.16 22.78 -7.16
C LYS A 58 16.09 23.80 -6.83
N ARG A 59 14.81 23.42 -6.88
CA ARG A 59 13.67 24.28 -6.58
C ARG A 59 12.61 23.53 -5.78
N THR A 60 11.67 24.27 -5.21
CA THR A 60 10.49 23.68 -4.55
C THR A 60 9.63 22.95 -5.58
N LEU A 61 9.36 21.67 -5.34
CA LEU A 61 8.48 20.87 -6.18
C LEU A 61 7.08 21.49 -6.20
N GLN A 62 6.51 21.57 -7.40
CA GLN A 62 5.12 21.94 -7.59
C GLN A 62 4.29 20.69 -7.87
N PRO A 63 2.95 20.73 -7.69
CA PRO A 63 2.07 19.62 -8.04
C PRO A 63 2.27 19.14 -9.47
N GLU A 64 2.63 20.04 -10.38
CA GLU A 64 2.81 19.72 -11.80
C GLU A 64 4.05 18.90 -12.10
N ASP A 65 5.07 18.95 -11.22
CA ASP A 65 6.31 18.16 -11.34
C ASP A 65 6.12 16.69 -10.98
N MET A 66 5.03 16.36 -10.28
CA MET A 66 4.73 14.98 -9.91
C MET A 66 4.39 14.16 -11.14
N TYR A 67 4.64 12.86 -11.08
CA TYR A 67 4.27 11.95 -12.16
C TYR A 67 2.75 11.83 -12.30
N SER A 68 2.27 11.65 -13.51
CA SER A 68 0.87 11.29 -13.74
C SER A 68 0.64 9.81 -13.39
N LEU A 69 -0.48 9.51 -12.74
CA LEU A 69 -0.82 8.15 -12.35
C LEU A 69 -1.14 7.28 -13.58
N THR A 70 -0.62 6.06 -13.59
CA THR A 70 -0.97 5.01 -14.55
C THR A 70 -2.42 4.58 -14.37
N GLU A 71 -3.08 4.19 -15.46
CA GLU A 71 -4.48 3.76 -15.44
C GLU A 71 -4.74 2.61 -14.46
N ASN A 72 -3.81 1.66 -14.31
CA ASN A 72 -3.94 0.54 -13.39
C ASN A 72 -3.89 0.94 -11.91
N THR A 73 -3.34 2.11 -11.60
CA THR A 73 -3.23 2.66 -10.24
C THR A 73 -4.23 3.78 -10.01
N LYS A 74 -4.96 4.18 -11.06
CA LYS A 74 -6.06 5.12 -10.95
C LYS A 74 -7.18 4.50 -10.13
N VAL A 75 -7.79 5.39 -9.38
CA VAL A 75 -8.83 5.08 -8.43
C VAL A 75 -10.09 4.58 -9.13
N GLU A 76 -10.41 5.13 -10.30
CA GLU A 76 -11.59 4.74 -11.09
C GLU A 76 -11.48 3.29 -11.57
N TYR A 77 -10.29 2.85 -11.97
CA TYR A 77 -10.04 1.48 -12.39
C TYR A 77 -10.24 0.50 -11.23
N LEU A 78 -9.68 0.82 -10.06
CA LEU A 78 -9.77 -0.01 -8.87
C LEU A 78 -11.19 -0.05 -8.31
N ALA A 79 -11.90 1.07 -8.33
CA ALA A 79 -13.32 1.14 -8.00
C ALA A 79 -14.17 0.27 -8.94
N GLY A 80 -13.86 0.30 -10.25
CA GLY A 80 -14.50 -0.58 -11.23
C GLY A 80 -14.28 -2.06 -10.93
N GLN A 81 -13.05 -2.45 -10.60
CA GLN A 81 -12.72 -3.82 -10.21
C GLN A 81 -13.45 -4.23 -8.92
N PHE A 82 -13.45 -3.37 -7.91
CA PHE A 82 -14.18 -3.61 -6.66
C PHE A 82 -15.68 -3.80 -6.92
N ASN A 83 -16.30 -2.92 -7.69
CA ASN A 83 -17.73 -2.99 -8.03
C ASN A 83 -18.07 -4.29 -8.77
N THR A 84 -17.17 -4.77 -9.63
CA THR A 84 -17.35 -6.05 -10.34
C THR A 84 -17.45 -7.21 -9.35
N PHE A 85 -16.52 -7.30 -8.39
CA PHE A 85 -16.57 -8.32 -7.35
C PHE A 85 -17.76 -8.12 -6.40
N PHE A 86 -18.03 -6.88 -5.99
CA PHE A 86 -19.12 -6.57 -5.09
C PHE A 86 -20.48 -6.97 -5.67
N ASN A 87 -20.76 -6.61 -6.92
CA ASN A 87 -21.99 -6.98 -7.62
C ASN A 87 -22.11 -8.49 -7.84
N HIS A 88 -20.99 -9.20 -7.94
CA HIS A 88 -20.99 -10.66 -8.01
C HIS A 88 -21.40 -11.31 -6.69
N TYR A 89 -20.90 -10.81 -5.55
CA TYR A 89 -21.17 -11.40 -4.23
C TYR A 89 -22.45 -10.89 -3.55
N LEU A 90 -22.96 -9.72 -3.96
CA LEU A 90 -24.17 -9.13 -3.40
C LEU A 90 -25.42 -10.04 -3.48
N PRO A 91 -25.77 -10.67 -4.63
CA PRO A 91 -26.93 -11.55 -4.70
C PRO A 91 -26.76 -12.80 -3.82
N ILE A 92 -25.55 -13.36 -3.76
CA ILE A 92 -25.23 -14.52 -2.90
C ILE A 92 -25.49 -14.19 -1.43
N ALA A 93 -25.09 -12.98 -1.00
CA ALA A 93 -25.34 -12.53 0.37
C ALA A 93 -26.83 -12.30 0.66
N LYS A 94 -27.58 -11.79 -0.32
CA LYS A 94 -29.05 -11.62 -0.22
C LYS A 94 -29.76 -12.97 -0.10
N GLU A 95 -29.42 -13.95 -0.93
CA GLU A 95 -29.97 -15.30 -0.89
C GLU A 95 -29.68 -16.00 0.45
N GLN A 96 -28.46 -15.85 0.97
CA GLN A 96 -28.10 -16.37 2.29
C GLN A 96 -28.90 -15.71 3.42
N HIS A 97 -29.17 -14.41 3.32
CA HIS A 97 -29.99 -13.71 4.31
C HIS A 97 -31.42 -14.24 4.34
N ILE A 98 -32.05 -14.38 3.17
CA ILE A 98 -33.39 -14.94 3.01
C ILE A 98 -33.41 -16.38 3.57
N ALA A 99 -32.45 -17.21 3.17
CA ALA A 99 -32.37 -18.59 3.64
C ALA A 99 -32.23 -18.71 5.17
N ASN A 100 -31.51 -17.78 5.82
CA ASN A 100 -31.40 -17.75 7.28
C ASN A 100 -32.72 -17.35 7.94
N LYS A 101 -33.41 -16.32 7.43
CA LYS A 101 -34.75 -15.95 7.93
C LYS A 101 -35.78 -17.07 7.75
N CYS A 102 -35.77 -17.77 6.61
CA CYS A 102 -36.63 -18.94 6.41
C CYS A 102 -36.35 -20.05 7.43
N LYS A 103 -35.07 -20.33 7.71
CA LYS A 103 -34.68 -21.32 8.73
C LYS A 103 -35.14 -20.93 10.13
N ASP A 104 -35.05 -19.65 10.49
CA ASP A 104 -35.53 -19.16 11.79
C ASP A 104 -37.05 -19.35 11.95
N ARG A 105 -37.80 -19.31 10.84
CA ARG A 105 -39.24 -19.62 10.78
C ARG A 105 -39.54 -21.12 10.69
N GLY A 106 -38.53 -21.97 10.46
CA GLY A 106 -38.70 -23.40 10.20
C GLY A 106 -39.26 -23.70 8.80
N GLU A 107 -39.23 -22.74 7.88
CA GLU A 107 -39.72 -22.85 6.51
C GLU A 107 -38.56 -23.04 5.52
N THR A 108 -38.83 -23.62 4.35
CA THR A 108 -37.89 -23.64 3.23
C THR A 108 -38.14 -22.47 2.29
N VAL A 109 -37.14 -22.02 1.53
CA VAL A 109 -37.26 -20.88 0.59
C VAL A 109 -38.44 -21.04 -0.39
N SER A 110 -38.77 -22.28 -0.77
CA SER A 110 -39.91 -22.62 -1.64
C SER A 110 -41.28 -22.56 -0.96
N THR A 111 -41.31 -22.58 0.37
CA THR A 111 -42.52 -22.71 1.21
C THR A 111 -42.66 -21.48 2.12
N SER A 112 -41.91 -20.42 1.84
CA SER A 112 -41.89 -19.18 2.63
C SER A 112 -43.26 -18.52 2.62
N SER A 113 -43.75 -18.15 3.80
CA SER A 113 -44.99 -17.40 3.98
C SER A 113 -44.87 -15.90 3.65
N VAL A 114 -43.65 -15.38 3.57
CA VAL A 114 -43.31 -13.97 3.34
C VAL A 114 -42.63 -13.79 1.99
N ASP A 115 -42.92 -12.67 1.32
CA ASP A 115 -42.32 -12.32 0.04
C ASP A 115 -40.81 -12.04 0.20
N PRO A 116 -39.96 -12.45 -0.75
CA PRO A 116 -38.53 -12.21 -0.69
C PRO A 116 -38.14 -10.74 -0.56
N ASP A 117 -38.92 -9.80 -1.10
CA ASP A 117 -38.61 -8.36 -1.04
C ASP A 117 -38.82 -7.79 0.37
N ASP A 118 -39.84 -8.26 1.10
CA ASP A 118 -40.08 -7.88 2.50
C ASP A 118 -38.94 -8.38 3.41
N ASP A 119 -38.42 -9.59 3.15
CA ASP A 119 -37.31 -10.14 3.92
C ASP A 119 -35.98 -9.40 3.68
N LEU A 120 -35.86 -8.67 2.57
CA LEU A 120 -34.70 -7.88 2.18
C LEU A 120 -34.68 -6.46 2.77
N GLU A 121 -35.78 -5.93 3.33
CA GLU A 121 -35.81 -4.56 3.88
C GLU A 121 -34.78 -4.35 5.01
N ASP A 122 -34.57 -5.38 5.84
CA ASP A 122 -33.59 -5.37 6.94
C ASP A 122 -32.16 -5.74 6.50
N PHE A 123 -31.96 -6.06 5.21
CA PHE A 123 -30.70 -6.60 4.73
C PHE A 123 -29.57 -5.59 4.91
N LYS A 124 -28.58 -5.99 5.71
CA LYS A 124 -27.35 -5.22 5.92
C LYS A 124 -26.19 -5.98 5.29
N VAL A 125 -25.45 -5.30 4.41
CA VAL A 125 -24.26 -5.88 3.76
C VAL A 125 -23.26 -6.35 4.82
N PRO A 126 -22.85 -7.63 4.81
CA PRO A 126 -21.94 -8.17 5.80
C PRO A 126 -20.54 -7.55 5.64
N ARG A 127 -19.93 -7.12 6.75
CA ARG A 127 -18.60 -6.47 6.74
C ARG A 127 -17.51 -7.37 6.14
N MET A 128 -17.60 -8.68 6.39
CA MET A 128 -16.62 -9.66 5.88
C MET A 128 -16.64 -9.78 4.36
N MET A 129 -17.81 -9.61 3.71
CA MET A 129 -17.92 -9.62 2.25
C MET A 129 -17.19 -8.42 1.64
N VAL A 130 -17.34 -7.24 2.24
CA VAL A 130 -16.64 -6.02 1.79
C VAL A 130 -15.13 -6.20 1.87
N LEU A 131 -14.63 -6.70 3.01
CA LEU A 131 -13.21 -6.99 3.20
C LEU A 131 -12.70 -8.04 2.22
N TRP A 132 -13.50 -9.07 1.91
CA TRP A 132 -13.16 -10.08 0.92
C TRP A 132 -13.05 -9.50 -0.49
N CYS A 133 -14.01 -8.68 -0.92
CA CYS A 133 -13.98 -8.03 -2.23
C CYS A 133 -12.77 -7.09 -2.38
N LEU A 134 -12.44 -6.36 -1.30
CA LEU A 134 -11.27 -5.51 -1.23
C LEU A 134 -9.97 -6.33 -1.33
N PHE A 135 -9.88 -7.44 -0.59
CA PHE A 135 -8.76 -8.37 -0.69
C PHE A 135 -8.58 -8.92 -2.11
N LEU A 136 -9.66 -9.31 -2.79
CA LEU A 136 -9.58 -9.80 -4.18
C LEU A 136 -9.07 -8.72 -5.15
N THR A 137 -9.50 -7.48 -4.95
CA THR A 137 -9.10 -6.33 -5.77
C THR A 137 -7.60 -6.06 -5.63
N CYS A 138 -7.07 -6.10 -4.40
CA CYS A 138 -5.68 -5.79 -4.07
C CYS A 138 -4.78 -7.04 -3.90
N LYS A 139 -5.23 -8.23 -4.32
CA LYS A 139 -4.53 -9.49 -3.98
C LYS A 139 -3.06 -9.54 -4.41
N TRP A 140 -2.72 -8.99 -5.58
CA TRP A 140 -1.37 -9.09 -6.13
C TRP A 140 -0.37 -8.19 -5.42
N THR A 141 -0.79 -6.98 -5.07
CA THR A 141 0.01 -6.02 -4.30
C THR A 141 0.19 -6.51 -2.87
N TYR A 142 -0.87 -7.04 -2.26
CA TYR A 142 -0.84 -7.59 -0.90
C TYR A 142 0.02 -8.85 -0.77
N LEU A 143 -0.15 -9.83 -1.68
CA LEU A 143 0.71 -11.02 -1.72
C LEU A 143 2.18 -10.64 -1.93
N GLY A 144 2.45 -9.69 -2.81
CA GLY A 144 3.79 -9.16 -3.00
C GLY A 144 4.37 -8.59 -1.69
N ALA A 145 3.63 -7.71 -1.00
CA ALA A 145 4.07 -7.12 0.25
C ALA A 145 4.37 -8.18 1.33
N ILE A 146 3.48 -9.15 1.53
CA ILE A 146 3.68 -10.24 2.50
C ILE A 146 4.95 -11.03 2.18
N VAL A 147 5.18 -11.39 0.91
CA VAL A 147 6.36 -12.16 0.53
C VAL A 147 7.65 -11.39 0.83
N PHE A 148 7.69 -10.09 0.53
CA PHE A 148 8.88 -9.27 0.81
C PHE A 148 9.12 -9.05 2.31
N VAL A 149 8.06 -8.80 3.08
CA VAL A 149 8.16 -8.59 4.54
C VAL A 149 8.56 -9.87 5.27
N THR A 150 7.97 -11.01 4.91
CA THR A 150 8.33 -12.31 5.51
C THR A 150 9.78 -12.69 5.19
N LEU A 151 10.22 -12.47 3.96
CA LEU A 151 11.61 -12.70 3.55
C LEU A 151 12.60 -11.80 4.31
N SER A 152 12.24 -10.53 4.52
CA SER A 152 13.00 -9.62 5.38
C SER A 152 13.06 -10.13 6.82
N GLY A 153 11.94 -10.52 7.40
CA GLY A 153 11.86 -11.05 8.76
C GLY A 153 12.76 -12.28 8.96
N LEU A 154 12.77 -13.20 8.00
CA LEU A 154 13.68 -14.35 8.01
C LEU A 154 15.16 -13.91 7.97
N ALA A 155 15.53 -12.97 7.10
CA ALA A 155 16.89 -12.46 7.02
C ALA A 155 17.33 -11.74 8.31
N GLN A 156 16.43 -10.99 8.95
CA GLN A 156 16.68 -10.35 10.24
C GLN A 156 16.87 -11.38 11.36
N CYS A 157 16.09 -12.46 11.38
CA CYS A 157 16.25 -13.57 12.32
C CYS A 157 17.57 -14.35 12.14
N LEU A 158 18.07 -14.46 10.91
CA LEU A 158 19.32 -15.17 10.59
C LEU A 158 20.59 -14.33 10.87
N THR A 159 20.46 -13.01 10.87
CA THR A 159 21.58 -12.09 11.17
C THR A 159 22.28 -12.38 12.51
N PRO A 160 21.58 -12.51 13.67
CA PRO A 160 22.23 -12.83 14.93
C PRO A 160 22.86 -14.23 14.97
N LEU A 161 22.31 -15.20 14.23
CA LEU A 161 22.90 -16.54 14.12
C LEU A 161 24.27 -16.47 13.44
N LEU A 162 24.38 -15.68 12.37
CA LEU A 162 25.61 -15.49 11.63
C LEU A 162 26.66 -14.72 12.45
N THR A 163 26.24 -13.69 13.19
CA THR A 163 27.13 -12.97 14.13
C THR A 163 27.66 -13.89 15.23
N LYS A 164 26.81 -14.77 15.80
CA LYS A 164 27.25 -15.77 16.78
C LYS A 164 28.27 -16.75 16.20
N ALA A 165 28.07 -17.19 14.95
CA ALA A 165 29.03 -18.06 14.26
C ALA A 165 30.38 -17.36 14.02
N LEU A 166 30.37 -16.06 13.71
CA LEU A 166 31.58 -15.26 13.55
C LEU A 166 32.34 -15.10 14.87
N ILE A 167 31.64 -14.85 15.98
CA ILE A 167 32.26 -14.76 17.32
C ILE A 167 32.95 -16.08 17.68
N LYS A 168 32.25 -17.22 17.53
CA LYS A 168 32.84 -18.54 17.76
C LYS A 168 34.07 -18.82 16.89
N TYR A 169 34.03 -18.38 15.63
CA TYR A 169 35.17 -18.50 14.73
C TYR A 169 36.39 -17.73 15.24
N VAL A 170 36.19 -16.48 15.69
CA VAL A 170 37.27 -15.66 16.25
C VAL A 170 37.86 -16.30 17.51
N GLU A 171 37.01 -16.82 18.41
CA GLU A 171 37.46 -17.55 19.60
C GLU A 171 38.33 -18.76 19.24
N MET A 172 37.87 -19.64 18.33
CA MET A 172 38.65 -20.81 17.90
C MET A 172 39.98 -20.44 17.24
N LYS A 173 40.04 -19.31 16.54
CA LYS A 173 41.27 -18.78 15.96
C LYS A 173 42.24 -18.28 17.04
N THR A 174 41.74 -17.60 18.09
CA THR A 174 42.58 -17.17 19.22
C THR A 174 43.17 -18.33 20.01
N LEU A 175 42.46 -19.46 20.07
CA LEU A 175 42.93 -20.71 20.70
C LEU A 175 43.92 -21.50 19.82
N GLY A 176 44.22 -21.03 18.60
CA GLY A 176 45.16 -21.69 17.67
C GLY A 176 44.61 -22.95 16.98
N LEU A 177 43.32 -23.26 17.14
CA LEU A 177 42.70 -24.49 16.62
C LEU A 177 42.31 -24.40 15.14
N GLU A 178 42.05 -23.19 14.61
CA GLU A 178 41.76 -22.97 13.18
C GLU A 178 42.79 -22.03 12.54
N HIS A 179 43.53 -22.53 11.54
CA HIS A 179 44.51 -21.73 10.76
C HIS A 179 43.91 -21.09 9.50
N ASN A 180 42.77 -21.58 9.03
CA ASN A 180 42.17 -21.13 7.77
C ASN A 180 41.40 -19.82 7.95
N THR A 181 41.96 -18.72 7.43
CA THR A 181 41.37 -17.37 7.51
C THR A 181 40.12 -17.20 6.63
N GLY A 182 39.96 -18.02 5.58
CA GLY A 182 38.88 -17.88 4.60
C GLY A 182 37.47 -18.04 5.18
N ARG A 183 37.29 -18.88 6.21
CA ARG A 183 35.98 -19.10 6.84
C ARG A 183 35.45 -17.85 7.55
N GLY A 184 36.31 -17.12 8.25
CA GLY A 184 35.95 -15.87 8.92
C GLY A 184 35.58 -14.76 7.94
N VAL A 185 36.35 -14.63 6.85
CA VAL A 185 36.06 -13.66 5.79
C VAL A 185 34.70 -13.94 5.15
N GLY A 186 34.40 -15.21 4.86
CA GLY A 186 33.09 -15.61 4.32
C GLY A 186 31.92 -15.29 5.25
N LEU A 187 32.08 -15.52 6.56
CA LEU A 187 31.06 -15.19 7.57
C LEU A 187 30.83 -13.67 7.67
N ALA A 188 31.89 -12.86 7.61
CA ALA A 188 31.79 -11.41 7.66
C ALA A 188 31.12 -10.82 6.40
N ILE A 189 31.53 -11.27 5.21
CA ILE A 189 30.91 -10.86 3.94
C ILE A 189 29.44 -11.29 3.90
N GLY A 190 29.15 -12.52 4.32
CA GLY A 190 27.79 -13.04 4.43
C GLY A 190 26.92 -12.16 5.34
N ALA A 191 27.45 -11.68 6.46
CA ALA A 191 26.71 -10.81 7.37
C ALA A 191 26.34 -9.48 6.73
N VAL A 192 27.27 -8.84 6.02
CA VAL A 192 26.98 -7.57 5.32
C VAL A 192 25.94 -7.79 4.22
N ILE A 193 26.05 -8.86 3.44
CA ILE A 193 25.11 -9.17 2.36
C ILE A 193 23.71 -9.47 2.93
N MET A 194 23.62 -10.24 4.01
CA MET A 194 22.34 -10.57 4.66
C MET A 194 21.65 -9.32 5.21
N VAL A 195 22.38 -8.42 5.85
CA VAL A 195 21.83 -7.16 6.35
C VAL A 195 21.36 -6.26 5.21
N MET A 196 22.16 -6.13 4.14
CA MET A 196 21.78 -5.36 2.96
C MET A 196 20.51 -5.94 2.30
N PHE A 197 20.43 -7.27 2.19
CA PHE A 197 19.26 -7.94 1.62
C PHE A 197 18.01 -7.74 2.48
N ALA A 198 18.12 -7.83 3.81
CA ALA A 198 17.02 -7.53 4.72
C ALA A 198 16.54 -6.07 4.56
N ALA A 199 17.47 -5.12 4.45
CA ALA A 199 17.12 -3.71 4.24
C ALA A 199 16.44 -3.45 2.89
N LEU A 200 16.87 -4.09 1.80
CA LEU A 200 16.23 -3.93 0.49
C LEU A 200 14.83 -4.53 0.49
N THR A 201 14.66 -5.73 1.04
CA THR A 201 13.37 -6.43 1.06
C THR A 201 12.35 -5.75 1.97
N VAL A 202 12.76 -5.20 3.13
CA VAL A 202 11.84 -4.47 4.01
C VAL A 202 11.34 -3.18 3.36
N ASN A 203 12.22 -2.41 2.71
CA ASN A 203 11.84 -1.16 2.05
C ASN A 203 10.89 -1.40 0.88
N GLN A 204 11.11 -2.48 0.11
CA GLN A 204 10.21 -2.89 -0.95
C GLN A 204 8.85 -3.38 -0.41
N GLY A 205 8.86 -4.08 0.72
CA GLY A 205 7.66 -4.50 1.43
C GLY A 205 6.82 -3.29 1.88
N PHE A 206 7.43 -2.33 2.55
CA PHE A 206 6.75 -1.11 3.01
C PHE A 206 6.22 -0.27 1.86
N TYR A 207 7.01 -0.08 0.79
CA TYR A 207 6.57 0.65 -0.39
C TYR A 207 5.30 0.04 -1.00
N ARG A 208 5.27 -1.29 -1.18
CA ARG A 208 4.10 -1.99 -1.71
C ARG A 208 2.90 -1.94 -0.75
N GLY A 209 3.14 -2.05 0.56
CA GLY A 209 2.10 -1.97 1.59
C GLY A 209 1.47 -0.58 1.70
N MET A 210 2.27 0.49 1.56
CA MET A 210 1.77 1.86 1.58
C MET A 210 0.88 2.14 0.36
N MET A 211 1.25 1.62 -0.81
CA MET A 211 0.42 1.74 -2.01
C MET A 211 -0.94 1.06 -1.86
N THR A 212 -1.06 -0.04 -1.12
CA THR A 212 -2.36 -0.68 -0.84
C THR A 212 -3.20 0.08 0.17
N ALA A 213 -2.58 0.63 1.23
CA ALA A 213 -3.32 1.33 2.27
C ALA A 213 -4.07 2.57 1.74
N VAL A 214 -3.48 3.29 0.78
CA VAL A 214 -4.13 4.43 0.12
C VAL A 214 -5.41 4.00 -0.62
N LEU A 215 -5.41 2.80 -1.20
CA LEU A 215 -6.54 2.26 -1.95
C LEU A 215 -7.68 1.82 -1.02
N ASP A 216 -7.33 1.24 0.12
CA ASP A 216 -8.30 0.80 1.12
C ASP A 216 -9.04 2.00 1.74
N ASN A 217 -8.30 3.07 2.05
CA ASN A 217 -8.89 4.34 2.50
C ASN A 217 -9.86 4.93 1.47
N PHE A 218 -9.55 4.78 0.18
CA PHE A 218 -10.45 5.22 -0.89
C PHE A 218 -11.67 4.31 -1.04
N SER A 219 -11.51 3.00 -0.91
CA SER A 219 -12.62 2.04 -0.93
C SER A 219 -13.58 2.29 0.24
N ASP A 220 -13.08 2.59 1.42
CA ASP A 220 -13.91 2.95 2.57
C ASP A 220 -14.69 4.24 2.33
N PHE A 221 -14.07 5.23 1.67
CA PHE A 221 -14.75 6.44 1.23
C PHE A 221 -15.90 6.12 0.24
N LEU A 222 -15.65 5.28 -0.77
CA LEU A 222 -16.71 4.85 -1.70
C LEU A 222 -17.81 4.04 -1.01
N GLY A 223 -17.46 3.15 -0.08
CA GLY A 223 -18.42 2.38 0.69
C GLY A 223 -19.27 3.24 1.63
N LEU A 224 -18.72 4.36 2.13
CA LEU A 224 -19.47 5.38 2.85
C LEU A 224 -20.34 6.22 1.91
N TYR A 225 -19.81 6.57 0.73
CA TYR A 225 -20.54 7.32 -0.30
C TYR A 225 -21.75 6.53 -0.80
N SER A 226 -21.59 5.25 -1.14
CA SER A 226 -22.68 4.35 -1.57
C SER A 226 -23.74 4.19 -0.48
N ARG A 227 -23.32 4.02 0.79
CA ARG A 227 -24.26 3.99 1.94
C ARG A 227 -24.98 5.32 2.18
N GLY A 228 -24.41 6.43 1.71
CA GLY A 228 -25.03 7.75 1.74
C GLY A 228 -26.04 7.95 0.62
N VAL A 229 -25.80 7.35 -0.55
CA VAL A 229 -26.71 7.42 -1.71
C VAL A 229 -28.00 6.62 -1.45
N ASP A 230 -27.93 5.45 -0.80
CA ASP A 230 -29.11 4.66 -0.44
C ASP A 230 -29.99 5.31 0.66
N ARG A 231 -29.55 6.42 1.29
CA ARG A 231 -30.23 7.07 2.42
C ARG A 231 -31.04 8.33 2.09
N GLN A 232 -31.29 8.64 0.81
CA GLN A 232 -32.16 9.76 0.44
C GLN A 232 -33.60 9.28 0.17
N PRO A 233 -34.44 9.20 1.22
CA PRO A 233 -35.78 9.77 1.07
C PRO A 233 -36.29 10.61 2.24
N TRP A 234 -35.52 10.91 3.29
CA TRP A 234 -35.98 11.84 4.35
C TRP A 234 -34.83 12.67 4.96
N GLY A 235 -34.99 14.00 4.92
CA GLY A 235 -34.00 15.00 5.31
C GLY A 235 -33.62 14.98 6.79
N LEU A 236 -32.66 14.13 7.16
CA LEU A 236 -31.90 14.26 8.39
C LEU A 236 -30.42 14.39 8.05
N GLY A 237 -29.89 15.59 8.29
CA GLY A 237 -28.51 15.98 8.04
C GLY A 237 -27.52 15.08 8.76
N LEU A 238 -26.88 14.19 8.00
CA LEU A 238 -25.56 13.70 8.36
C LEU A 238 -24.58 14.84 8.07
N ASP A 239 -24.10 15.51 9.12
CA ASP A 239 -23.08 16.55 9.03
C ASP A 239 -21.91 16.05 8.17
N GLY A 240 -21.66 16.69 7.02
CA GLY A 240 -20.52 16.37 6.16
C GLY A 240 -19.19 16.36 6.92
N ALA A 241 -19.09 17.12 8.01
CA ALA A 241 -17.96 17.13 8.94
C ALA A 241 -17.70 15.78 9.62
N ARG A 242 -18.73 14.95 9.86
CA ARG A 242 -18.59 13.63 10.49
C ARG A 242 -18.04 12.60 9.50
N CYS A 243 -18.47 12.65 8.24
CA CYS A 243 -17.91 11.84 7.15
C CYS A 243 -16.46 12.23 6.85
N VAL A 244 -16.18 13.54 6.71
CA VAL A 244 -14.81 14.04 6.53
C VAL A 244 -13.93 13.68 7.74
N GLY A 245 -14.47 13.75 8.96
CA GLY A 245 -13.74 13.38 10.18
C GLY A 245 -13.48 11.87 10.33
N VAL A 246 -14.28 11.00 9.71
CA VAL A 246 -14.03 9.54 9.67
C VAL A 246 -13.01 9.20 8.58
N VAL A 247 -13.12 9.83 7.41
CA VAL A 247 -12.16 9.66 6.32
C VAL A 247 -10.78 10.18 6.72
N SER A 248 -10.72 11.37 7.33
CA SER A 248 -9.47 11.94 7.84
C SER A 248 -8.88 11.05 8.93
N ARG A 249 -9.65 10.64 9.95
CA ARG A 249 -9.13 9.75 11.01
C ARG A 249 -8.78 8.35 10.52
N GLY A 250 -9.49 7.77 9.57
CA GLY A 250 -9.18 6.47 8.96
C GLY A 250 -7.86 6.53 8.18
N ASN A 251 -7.71 7.56 7.35
CA ASN A 251 -6.51 7.79 6.54
C ASN A 251 -5.25 7.96 7.41
N TRP A 252 -5.36 8.66 8.56
CA TRP A 252 -4.26 8.81 9.51
C TRP A 252 -3.98 7.55 10.36
N ARG A 253 -5.01 6.80 10.76
CA ARG A 253 -4.86 5.63 11.66
C ARG A 253 -4.26 4.42 10.93
N CYS A 254 -4.66 4.15 9.69
CA CYS A 254 -4.01 3.12 8.87
C CYS A 254 -2.58 3.49 8.45
N PHE A 255 -2.26 4.80 8.42
CA PHE A 255 -0.90 5.28 8.18
C PHE A 255 -0.01 5.11 9.42
N GLU A 256 -0.49 5.47 10.62
CA GLU A 256 0.25 5.28 11.88
C GLU A 256 0.49 3.81 12.22
N GLU A 257 -0.51 2.93 12.01
CA GLU A 257 -0.35 1.50 12.30
C GLU A 257 0.68 0.80 11.38
N ASN A 258 0.85 1.25 10.14
CA ASN A 258 1.88 0.72 9.23
C ASN A 258 3.29 1.30 9.43
N VAL A 259 3.41 2.46 10.12
CA VAL A 259 4.71 3.10 10.41
C VAL A 259 5.25 2.69 11.79
N CYS A 260 4.39 2.26 12.70
CA CYS A 260 4.76 1.84 14.07
C CYS A 260 4.78 0.32 14.32
N SER A 261 4.69 -0.52 13.28
CA SER A 261 4.75 -1.99 13.40
C SER A 261 6.07 -2.57 12.90
#